data_AF-A0A820SK02-F1
#
_entry.id   AF-A0A820SK02-F1
#
_cell.length_a   1.000
_cell.length_b   1.000
_cell.length_c   1.000
_cell.angle_alpha   90.00
_cell.angle_beta   90.00
_cell.angle_gamma   90.00
#
_symmetry.space_group_name_H-M   'P 1'
#
loop_
_entity.id
_entity.type
_entity.pdbx_description
1 polymer ?
#
loop_
_entity_poly.entity_id
_entity_poly.type
_entity_poly.pdbx_seq_one_letter_code
_entity_poly.pdbx_strand_id
1 'polypeptide(L)'
;LDCPSLAYLDSINKSELNSHSYHVIVHLAPNTILNNEIYRTWMKSMNTTHHLLLDETQKNIHMEAIYRYQTQLNYIDDGIFPLLSYHNILKEFKIPEPVDNISYGFTSTRIPIRPTLGPDNSKLVTLQPQNYIDILLANEEFKQTFTAAKQQLQAMHEIAKTGHSYPEIIFLGTGSACPSKPRNTSGILIHINDANIFLLECAEGTTGQIRHFYGDQSDEILSHIRFTYISHMHADHLGGLYGLIRQRRRAFENLGHKYEKLILLCPNKYVDVGRKQWNYFSDKHLFDDDVHIVFNRMLTNGLPTLTHIGGENTEEEIFLFDKFKSIGLHGLQTVLVEHIYDAHALVLRHIDGWSVAFSGDCKQSSDFIQAGQNVDVLIHESTFETGLEVYASQMRHCTMAQAIDVGRRMNAKYTILWHFSQRYAKIPFLSETRTEDESQKNEKQEQKFDNVCISFDFMRIHLSDLPRACELVPIFESMFYDEWLSMKRKQTRREQEPDYFSKNTRMIESKRKFMSGRASPSNKNATQLETNTSRNIASSQQ
;
A
#
# COMPACT_ATOMS: atom_id res chain seq x y z
N LEU A 1 -9.97 28.64 -4.22
CA LEU A 1 -9.00 29.23 -5.15
C LEU A 1 -7.82 28.29 -5.23
N ASP A 2 -7.51 27.78 -6.41
CA ASP A 2 -6.35 26.93 -6.66
C ASP A 2 -5.30 27.74 -7.43
N CYS A 3 -4.11 27.91 -6.84
CA CYS A 3 -3.00 28.66 -7.42
C CYS A 3 -1.72 27.80 -7.35
N PRO A 4 -1.47 26.96 -8.36
CA PRO A 4 -0.43 25.93 -8.27
C PRO A 4 0.98 26.48 -8.49
N SER A 5 1.14 27.63 -9.16
CA SER A 5 2.47 28.18 -9.49
C SER A 5 2.47 29.69 -9.71
N LEU A 6 3.67 30.29 -9.76
CA LEU A 6 3.86 31.73 -9.96
C LEU A 6 3.27 32.23 -11.28
N ALA A 7 3.15 31.36 -12.29
CA ALA A 7 2.58 31.70 -13.59
C ALA A 7 1.10 32.13 -13.52
N TYR A 8 0.40 31.78 -12.44
CA TYR A 8 -1.01 32.14 -12.24
C TYR A 8 -1.23 33.46 -11.51
N LEU A 9 -0.17 34.10 -10.97
CA LEU A 9 -0.29 35.31 -10.17
C LEU A 9 -0.90 36.48 -10.97
N ASP A 10 -0.50 36.64 -12.22
CA ASP A 10 -1.03 37.70 -13.10
C ASP A 10 -2.53 37.56 -13.33
N SER A 11 -3.01 36.32 -13.53
CA SER A 11 -4.43 36.01 -13.71
C SER A 11 -5.24 36.33 -12.47
N ILE A 12 -4.68 36.08 -11.28
CA ILE A 12 -5.32 36.41 -10.00
C ILE A 12 -5.39 37.93 -9.81
N ASN A 13 -4.30 38.64 -10.09
CA ASN A 13 -4.27 40.08 -9.93
C ASN A 13 -5.19 40.83 -10.91
N LYS A 14 -5.39 40.26 -12.12
CA LYS A 14 -6.33 40.77 -13.13
C LYS A 14 -7.77 40.29 -12.94
N SER A 15 -8.00 39.37 -12.00
CA SER A 15 -9.34 38.83 -11.77
C SER A 15 -10.25 39.86 -11.09
N GLU A 16 -11.56 39.74 -11.32
CA GLU A 16 -12.58 40.52 -10.61
C GLU A 16 -12.94 39.91 -9.25
N LEU A 17 -12.11 39.01 -8.69
CA LEU A 17 -12.40 38.41 -7.38
C LEU A 17 -12.48 39.48 -6.29
N ASN A 18 -11.65 40.50 -6.35
CA ASN A 18 -11.67 41.61 -5.40
C ASN A 18 -12.93 42.52 -5.49
N SER A 19 -13.77 42.37 -6.52
CA SER A 19 -15.00 43.16 -6.67
C SER A 19 -16.20 42.60 -5.91
N HIS A 20 -16.05 41.41 -5.31
CA HIS A 20 -17.10 40.71 -4.57
C HIS A 20 -16.76 40.62 -3.07
N SER A 21 -17.79 40.53 -2.24
CA SER A 21 -17.63 40.25 -0.80
C SER A 21 -17.79 38.75 -0.55
N TYR A 22 -16.77 38.12 0.00
CA TYR A 22 -16.80 36.70 0.36
C TYR A 22 -16.79 36.55 1.87
N HIS A 23 -17.52 35.55 2.36
CA HIS A 23 -17.38 35.16 3.76
C HIS A 23 -16.03 34.47 4.01
N VAL A 24 -15.65 33.56 3.11
CA VAL A 24 -14.39 32.83 3.17
C VAL A 24 -13.82 32.61 1.76
N ILE A 25 -12.50 32.70 1.62
CA ILE A 25 -11.77 32.14 0.48
C ILE A 25 -10.86 31.02 1.00
N VAL A 26 -10.99 29.84 0.40
CA VAL A 26 -10.08 28.71 0.64
C VAL A 26 -8.97 28.74 -0.41
N HIS A 27 -7.72 28.83 0.03
CA HIS A 27 -6.53 28.91 -0.80
C HIS A 27 -5.84 27.54 -0.86
N LEU A 28 -5.87 26.90 -2.02
CA LEU A 28 -5.10 25.70 -2.35
C LEU A 28 -3.87 26.20 -3.12
N ALA A 29 -2.75 26.38 -2.44
CA ALA A 29 -1.55 26.92 -3.06
C ALA A 29 -0.30 26.51 -2.28
N PRO A 30 0.83 26.27 -2.95
CA PRO A 30 2.04 25.93 -2.23
C PRO A 30 2.57 27.11 -1.41
N ASN A 31 3.36 26.82 -0.38
CA ASN A 31 3.86 27.84 0.54
C ASN A 31 4.68 28.94 -0.16
N THR A 32 5.36 28.60 -1.25
CA THR A 32 6.06 29.57 -2.11
C THR A 32 5.13 30.63 -2.71
N ILE A 33 3.88 30.29 -2.97
CA ILE A 33 2.85 31.22 -3.48
C ILE A 33 2.22 31.99 -2.33
N LEU A 34 1.87 31.32 -1.23
CA LEU A 34 1.26 31.97 -0.07
C LEU A 34 2.18 33.01 0.61
N ASN A 35 3.50 32.85 0.45
CA ASN A 35 4.50 33.81 0.91
C ASN A 35 4.89 34.87 -0.12
N ASN A 36 4.40 34.77 -1.35
CA ASN A 36 4.70 35.76 -2.37
C ASN A 36 4.05 37.11 -2.04
N GLU A 37 4.80 38.20 -2.20
CA GLU A 37 4.35 39.55 -1.84
C GLU A 37 3.12 40.00 -2.64
N ILE A 38 3.06 39.67 -3.93
CA ILE A 38 1.93 40.02 -4.81
C ILE A 38 0.69 39.29 -4.32
N TYR A 39 0.80 37.99 -4.04
CA TYR A 39 -0.31 37.17 -3.57
C TYR A 39 -0.82 37.64 -2.20
N ARG A 40 0.09 37.95 -1.26
CA ARG A 40 -0.25 38.50 0.06
C ARG A 40 -0.92 39.87 -0.03
N THR A 41 -0.44 40.74 -0.91
CA THR A 41 -1.05 42.06 -1.14
C THR A 41 -2.47 41.91 -1.69
N TRP A 42 -2.65 41.01 -2.65
CA TRP A 42 -3.97 40.69 -3.20
C TRP A 42 -4.91 40.12 -2.14
N MET A 43 -4.46 39.17 -1.29
CA MET A 43 -5.28 38.67 -0.18
C MET A 43 -5.70 39.80 0.78
N LYS A 44 -4.76 40.65 1.20
CA LYS A 44 -5.02 41.77 2.12
C LYS A 44 -5.98 42.80 1.54
N SER A 45 -6.13 42.88 0.21
CA SER A 45 -7.11 43.77 -0.41
C SER A 45 -8.57 43.41 -0.08
N MET A 46 -8.83 42.16 0.33
CA MET A 46 -10.15 41.65 0.72
C MET A 46 -10.29 41.56 2.25
N ASN A 47 -10.06 42.67 2.95
CA ASN A 47 -9.96 42.72 4.43
C ASN A 47 -11.20 42.24 5.22
N THR A 48 -12.38 42.18 4.61
CA THR A 48 -13.62 41.66 5.23
C THR A 48 -13.79 40.15 5.07
N THR A 49 -12.94 39.51 4.27
CA THR A 49 -13.00 38.08 3.95
C THR A 49 -12.13 37.27 4.91
N HIS A 50 -12.61 36.11 5.34
CA HIS A 50 -11.75 35.14 6.03
C HIS A 50 -10.93 34.32 5.02
N HIS A 51 -9.62 34.25 5.20
CA HIS A 51 -8.72 33.52 4.32
C HIS A 51 -8.28 32.21 4.98
N LEU A 52 -8.69 31.07 4.43
CA LEU A 52 -8.26 29.75 4.88
C LEU A 52 -7.15 29.22 3.97
N LEU A 53 -5.95 29.07 4.52
CA LEU A 53 -4.77 28.59 3.79
C LEU A 53 -4.63 27.08 3.90
N LEU A 54 -4.50 26.39 2.76
CA LEU A 54 -4.21 24.97 2.64
C LEU A 54 -2.93 24.78 1.82
N ASP A 55 -1.85 24.41 2.51
CA ASP A 55 -0.52 24.22 1.93
C ASP A 55 0.13 22.90 2.39
N GLU A 56 1.32 22.63 1.87
CA GLU A 56 2.13 21.45 2.18
C GLU A 56 2.91 21.55 3.50
N THR A 57 2.92 22.71 4.17
CA THR A 57 3.72 22.92 5.39
C THR A 57 2.96 22.53 6.66
N GLN A 58 1.62 22.52 6.60
CA GLN A 58 0.80 22.14 7.74
C GLN A 58 0.88 20.63 8.02
N LYS A 59 1.49 20.26 9.14
CA LYS A 59 1.52 18.88 9.65
C LYS A 59 0.18 18.59 10.36
N ASN A 60 -0.58 17.59 9.90
CA ASN A 60 -1.86 17.22 10.50
C ASN A 60 -2.12 15.71 10.47
N ILE A 61 -3.14 15.27 11.23
CA ILE A 61 -3.57 13.88 11.30
C ILE A 61 -4.79 13.69 10.42
N HIS A 62 -4.59 13.01 9.31
CA HIS A 62 -5.69 12.68 8.40
C HIS A 62 -6.56 11.54 8.94
N MET A 63 -5.97 10.51 9.56
CA MET A 63 -6.70 9.35 10.10
C MET A 63 -6.14 8.87 11.45
N GLU A 64 -6.91 9.08 12.51
CA GLU A 64 -6.58 8.65 13.89
C GLU A 64 -6.33 7.15 14.03
N ALA A 65 -7.10 6.33 13.30
CA ALA A 65 -7.07 4.89 13.41
C ALA A 65 -5.67 4.29 13.15
N ILE A 66 -4.92 4.86 12.20
CA ILE A 66 -3.53 4.46 11.89
C ILE A 66 -2.66 4.58 13.15
N TYR A 67 -2.68 5.76 13.77
CA TYR A 67 -1.88 6.06 14.94
C TYR A 67 -2.32 5.27 16.16
N ARG A 68 -3.63 5.04 16.30
CA ARG A 68 -4.17 4.18 17.36
C ARG A 68 -3.65 2.76 17.26
N TYR A 69 -3.79 2.11 16.11
CA TYR A 69 -3.31 0.73 15.94
C TYR A 69 -1.80 0.66 16.07
N GLN A 70 -1.05 1.60 15.49
CA GLN A 70 0.41 1.60 15.65
C GLN A 70 0.83 1.79 17.11
N THR A 71 0.11 2.61 17.89
CA THR A 71 0.39 2.77 19.34
C THR A 71 0.18 1.46 20.09
N GLN A 72 -0.91 0.75 19.78
CA GLN A 72 -1.23 -0.54 20.41
C GLN A 72 -0.22 -1.63 20.02
N LEU A 73 0.15 -1.70 18.74
CA LEU A 73 1.16 -2.63 18.25
C LEU A 73 2.56 -2.31 18.80
N ASN A 74 2.93 -1.03 18.89
CA ASN A 74 4.18 -0.59 19.51
C ASN A 74 4.24 -0.94 21.01
N TYR A 75 3.12 -0.87 21.73
CA TYR A 75 3.05 -1.30 23.12
C TYR A 75 3.31 -2.80 23.29
N ILE A 76 2.84 -3.61 22.32
CA ILE A 76 3.09 -5.05 22.29
C ILE A 76 4.56 -5.32 21.98
N ASP A 77 5.10 -4.64 20.96
CA ASP A 77 6.46 -4.85 20.48
C ASP A 77 6.99 -3.61 19.74
N ASP A 78 7.88 -2.85 20.40
CA ASP A 78 8.40 -1.58 19.88
C ASP A 78 9.50 -1.74 18.81
N GLY A 79 10.19 -2.87 18.80
CA GLY A 79 11.17 -3.22 17.79
C GLY A 79 10.54 -3.47 16.41
N ILE A 80 9.50 -4.32 16.39
CA ILE A 80 8.78 -4.70 15.16
C ILE A 80 7.80 -3.60 14.73
N PHE A 81 7.20 -2.88 15.68
CA PHE A 81 6.24 -1.82 15.40
C PHE A 81 6.73 -0.47 15.94
N PRO A 82 7.69 0.19 15.28
CA PRO A 82 8.14 1.51 15.71
C PRO A 82 7.00 2.54 15.59
N LEU A 83 7.00 3.56 16.46
CA LEU A 83 6.05 4.67 16.33
C LEU A 83 6.30 5.45 15.02
N LEU A 84 5.23 5.99 14.44
CA LEU A 84 5.30 6.79 13.22
C LEU A 84 5.89 8.17 13.54
N SER A 85 6.51 8.78 12.53
CA SER A 85 7.23 10.05 12.69
C SER A 85 6.39 11.20 13.27
N TYR A 86 5.07 11.16 13.05
CA TYR A 86 4.14 12.19 13.52
C TYR A 86 3.55 11.94 14.92
N HIS A 87 3.83 10.79 15.56
CA HIS A 87 3.32 10.48 16.92
C HIS A 87 3.77 11.49 17.98
N ASN A 88 4.99 12.03 17.84
CA ASN A 88 5.55 12.98 18.81
C ASN A 88 5.29 14.44 18.42
N ILE A 89 5.39 14.77 17.13
CA ILE A 89 5.23 16.14 16.62
C ILE A 89 3.82 16.69 16.93
N LEU A 90 2.80 15.84 16.92
CA LEU A 90 1.40 16.28 17.02
C LEU A 90 0.83 16.21 18.45
N LYS A 91 1.60 15.74 19.44
CA LYS A 91 1.25 15.91 20.86
C LYS A 91 1.35 17.36 21.31
N GLU A 92 2.27 18.11 20.72
CA GLU A 92 2.60 19.48 21.12
C GLU A 92 2.14 20.53 20.08
N PHE A 93 1.53 20.10 18.98
CA PHE A 93 1.09 20.98 17.92
C PHE A 93 -0.02 21.91 18.42
N LYS A 94 0.27 23.21 18.45
CA LYS A 94 -0.71 24.26 18.70
C LYS A 94 -1.14 24.86 17.37
N ILE A 95 -2.45 25.00 17.20
CA ILE A 95 -3.03 25.71 16.07
C ILE A 95 -2.52 27.16 16.15
N PRO A 96 -1.89 27.69 15.09
CA PRO A 96 -1.52 29.10 15.05
C PRO A 96 -2.77 29.98 15.22
N GLU A 97 -2.68 31.01 16.06
CA GLU A 97 -3.75 32.00 16.20
C GLU A 97 -3.99 32.71 14.85
N PRO A 98 -5.25 32.99 14.47
CA PRO A 98 -5.55 33.74 13.26
C PRO A 98 -4.92 35.14 13.29
N VAL A 99 -4.35 35.58 12.17
CA VAL A 99 -3.77 36.93 12.01
C VAL A 99 -4.38 37.57 10.76
N ASP A 100 -4.85 38.82 10.85
CA ASP A 100 -5.41 39.57 9.72
C ASP A 100 -6.54 38.81 8.96
N ASN A 101 -7.44 38.12 9.67
CA ASN A 101 -8.46 37.24 9.10
C ASN A 101 -7.92 36.03 8.31
N ILE A 102 -6.65 35.68 8.48
CA ILE A 102 -5.99 34.53 7.85
C ILE A 102 -5.84 33.41 8.88
N SER A 103 -6.25 32.20 8.52
CA SER A 103 -6.07 30.96 9.29
C SER A 103 -5.52 29.86 8.40
N TYR A 104 -4.84 28.88 9.00
CA TYR A 104 -4.53 27.61 8.33
C TYR A 104 -5.67 26.62 8.48
N GLY A 105 -5.93 25.84 7.43
CA GLY A 105 -6.89 24.74 7.47
C GLY A 105 -6.23 23.41 7.80
N PHE A 106 -6.93 22.60 8.58
CA PHE A 106 -6.50 21.27 9.01
C PHE A 106 -7.58 20.25 8.68
N THR A 107 -7.24 18.95 8.75
CA THR A 107 -8.24 17.90 8.61
C THR A 107 -9.34 18.06 9.66
N SER A 108 -10.60 18.09 9.22
CA SER A 108 -11.79 18.35 10.03
C SER A 108 -12.00 19.80 10.50
N THR A 109 -11.21 20.77 10.02
CA THR A 109 -11.54 22.19 10.16
C THR A 109 -12.90 22.47 9.50
N ARG A 110 -13.80 23.14 10.23
CA ARG A 110 -15.14 23.49 9.76
C ARG A 110 -15.26 25.00 9.64
N ILE A 111 -15.97 25.47 8.63
CA ILE A 111 -16.32 26.88 8.52
C ILE A 111 -17.84 26.99 8.53
N PRO A 112 -18.44 27.43 9.65
CA PRO A 112 -19.87 27.64 9.72
C PRO A 112 -20.25 28.81 8.82
N ILE A 113 -21.08 28.56 7.81
CA ILE A 113 -21.56 29.61 6.91
C ILE A 113 -22.50 30.57 7.65
N ARG A 114 -23.24 30.08 8.65
CA ARG A 114 -24.03 30.88 9.62
C ARG A 114 -24.14 30.15 10.97
N PRO A 115 -24.03 30.85 12.12
CA PRO A 115 -23.52 32.22 12.26
C PRO A 115 -22.01 32.30 12.02
N THR A 116 -21.53 33.48 11.60
CA THR A 116 -20.13 33.75 11.21
C THR A 116 -19.22 33.80 12.43
N LEU A 117 -18.66 32.65 12.82
CA LEU A 117 -17.82 32.48 14.01
C LEU A 117 -16.33 32.24 13.68
N GLY A 118 -15.95 32.27 12.40
CA GLY A 118 -14.61 31.86 11.96
C GLY A 118 -14.43 30.33 11.94
N PRO A 119 -13.21 29.82 11.71
CA PRO A 119 -12.95 28.39 11.68
C PRO A 119 -13.23 27.70 13.02
N ASP A 120 -14.03 26.64 12.99
CA ASP A 120 -14.25 25.73 14.11
C ASP A 120 -13.27 24.55 14.01
N ASN A 121 -12.34 24.52 14.95
CA ASN A 121 -11.34 23.48 15.13
C ASN A 121 -11.64 22.54 16.32
N SER A 122 -12.84 22.61 16.90
CA SER A 122 -13.24 21.74 18.03
C SER A 122 -13.28 20.25 17.69
N LYS A 123 -13.30 19.91 16.39
CA LYS A 123 -13.34 18.54 15.86
C LYS A 123 -12.02 18.12 15.22
N LEU A 124 -10.92 18.85 15.44
CA LEU A 124 -9.62 18.37 15.00
C LEU A 124 -9.28 17.04 15.64
N VAL A 125 -8.62 16.20 14.85
CA VAL A 125 -8.16 14.90 15.29
C VAL A 125 -6.98 15.10 16.23
N THR A 126 -7.10 14.60 17.46
CA THR A 126 -6.01 14.60 18.45
C THR A 126 -5.67 13.16 18.83
N LEU A 127 -4.39 12.88 19.02
CA LEU A 127 -3.95 11.56 19.47
C LEU A 127 -4.11 11.44 20.98
N GLN A 128 -4.59 10.27 21.41
CA GLN A 128 -4.74 9.92 22.82
C GLN A 128 -4.00 8.60 23.12
N PRO A 129 -2.65 8.55 23.05
CA PRO A 129 -1.89 7.30 23.13
C PRO A 129 -2.17 6.48 24.39
N GLN A 130 -2.28 7.14 25.55
CA GLN A 130 -2.58 6.44 26.81
C GLN A 130 -3.97 5.79 26.77
N ASN A 131 -4.99 6.52 26.30
CA ASN A 131 -6.33 5.96 26.15
C ASN A 131 -6.36 4.75 25.20
N TYR A 132 -5.54 4.75 24.14
CA TYR A 132 -5.44 3.61 23.22
C TYR A 132 -4.88 2.35 23.90
N ILE A 133 -3.89 2.53 24.79
CA ILE A 133 -3.29 1.47 25.59
C ILE A 133 -4.28 1.02 26.67
N ASP A 134 -4.98 1.94 27.33
CA ASP A 134 -5.96 1.62 28.37
C ASP A 134 -7.11 0.76 27.79
N ILE A 135 -7.59 1.10 26.59
CA ILE A 135 -8.59 0.30 25.85
C ILE A 135 -8.05 -1.10 25.54
N LEU A 136 -6.77 -1.21 25.15
CA LEU A 136 -6.13 -2.50 24.87
C LEU A 136 -6.02 -3.35 26.14
N LEU A 137 -5.61 -2.76 27.26
CA LEU A 137 -5.44 -3.44 28.55
C LEU A 137 -6.78 -3.77 29.25
N ALA A 138 -7.87 -3.14 28.86
CA ALA A 138 -9.23 -3.49 29.30
C ALA A 138 -9.75 -4.80 28.69
N ASN A 139 -9.11 -5.30 27.63
CA ASN A 139 -9.38 -6.62 27.08
C ASN A 139 -8.65 -7.69 27.93
N GLU A 140 -9.42 -8.43 28.74
CA GLU A 140 -8.87 -9.43 29.66
C GLU A 140 -8.16 -10.58 28.94
N GLU A 141 -8.66 -11.03 27.78
CA GLU A 141 -8.03 -12.09 26.98
C GLU A 141 -6.66 -11.63 26.46
N PHE A 142 -6.58 -10.39 25.98
CA PHE A 142 -5.32 -9.78 25.58
C PHE A 142 -4.34 -9.68 26.77
N LYS A 143 -4.81 -9.16 27.90
CA LYS A 143 -3.99 -8.94 29.07
C LYS A 143 -3.38 -10.24 29.60
N GLN A 144 -4.17 -11.32 29.64
CA GLN A 144 -3.69 -12.64 30.05
C GLN A 144 -2.64 -13.18 29.08
N THR A 145 -2.95 -13.19 27.78
CA THR A 145 -2.07 -13.71 26.72
C THR A 145 -0.75 -12.93 26.67
N PHE A 146 -0.82 -11.60 26.67
CA PHE A 146 0.36 -10.74 26.63
C PHE A 146 1.22 -10.88 27.89
N THR A 147 0.62 -10.94 29.07
CA THR A 147 1.37 -11.10 30.34
C THR A 147 2.13 -12.43 30.37
N ALA A 148 1.52 -13.51 29.87
CA ALA A 148 2.15 -14.82 29.79
C ALA A 148 3.35 -14.84 28.83
N ALA A 149 3.25 -14.15 27.69
CA ALA A 149 4.29 -14.13 26.66
C ALA A 149 5.39 -13.08 26.88
N LYS A 150 5.15 -12.04 27.69
CA LYS A 150 6.00 -10.85 27.79
C LYS A 150 7.48 -11.14 28.07
N GLN A 151 7.78 -12.02 29.02
CA GLN A 151 9.17 -12.34 29.37
C GLN A 151 9.90 -13.05 28.23
N GLN A 152 9.22 -13.96 27.53
CA GLN A 152 9.76 -14.67 26.37
C GLN A 152 10.03 -13.69 25.23
N LEU A 153 9.07 -12.82 24.90
CA LEU A 153 9.24 -11.81 23.85
C LEU A 153 10.41 -10.86 24.12
N GLN A 154 10.57 -10.42 25.37
CA GLN A 154 11.70 -9.57 25.77
C GLN A 154 13.04 -10.29 25.58
N ALA A 155 13.14 -11.57 25.98
CA ALA A 155 14.35 -12.35 25.76
C ALA A 155 14.67 -12.51 24.26
N MET A 156 13.65 -12.79 23.44
CA MET A 156 13.80 -12.89 21.99
C MET A 156 14.20 -11.56 21.34
N HIS A 157 13.70 -10.44 21.86
CA HIS A 157 14.04 -9.11 21.37
C HIS A 157 15.53 -8.79 21.61
N GLU A 158 16.07 -9.10 22.78
CA GLU A 158 17.50 -8.91 23.07
C GLU A 158 18.39 -9.80 22.19
N ILE A 159 17.96 -11.04 21.89
CA ILE A 159 18.65 -11.91 20.93
C ILE A 159 18.62 -11.28 19.53
N ALA A 160 17.46 -10.78 19.10
CA ALA A 160 17.28 -10.24 17.76
C ALA A 160 18.17 -9.01 17.47
N LYS A 161 18.46 -8.18 18.48
CA LYS A 161 19.38 -7.03 18.38
C LYS A 161 20.81 -7.40 17.96
N THR A 162 21.21 -8.65 18.20
CA THR A 162 22.55 -9.16 17.84
C THR A 162 22.59 -9.83 16.47
N GLY A 163 21.43 -10.00 15.82
CA GLY A 163 21.29 -10.69 14.55
C GLY A 163 21.52 -9.80 13.32
N HIS A 164 21.30 -10.38 12.14
CA HIS A 164 21.51 -9.71 10.85
C HIS A 164 20.61 -8.48 10.69
N SER A 165 21.20 -7.37 10.24
CA SER A 165 20.50 -6.12 9.95
C SER A 165 19.78 -6.10 8.60
N TYR A 166 20.00 -7.08 7.72
CA TYR A 166 19.36 -7.15 6.41
C TYR A 166 18.89 -8.56 6.04
N PRO A 167 17.87 -8.67 5.18
CA PRO A 167 17.02 -7.58 4.69
C PRO A 167 16.17 -7.02 5.84
N GLU A 168 15.92 -5.72 5.79
CA GLU A 168 14.87 -5.09 6.58
C GLU A 168 13.63 -4.98 5.69
N ILE A 169 12.51 -5.55 6.15
CA ILE A 169 11.25 -5.60 5.41
C ILE A 169 10.25 -4.70 6.13
N ILE A 170 9.72 -3.70 5.42
CA ILE A 170 8.70 -2.78 5.93
C ILE A 170 7.43 -2.91 5.11
N PHE A 171 6.36 -3.34 5.77
CA PHE A 171 5.04 -3.45 5.16
C PHE A 171 4.35 -2.08 5.20
N LEU A 172 4.36 -1.34 4.10
CA LEU A 172 3.66 -0.06 3.99
C LEU A 172 2.15 -0.23 3.82
N GLY A 173 1.72 -1.38 3.28
CA GLY A 173 0.30 -1.70 3.14
C GLY A 173 0.06 -3.18 2.91
N THR A 174 -0.99 -3.68 3.57
CA THR A 174 -1.26 -5.12 3.73
C THR A 174 -2.67 -5.54 3.32
N GLY A 175 -3.47 -4.61 2.79
CA GLY A 175 -4.86 -4.84 2.38
C GLY A 175 -5.02 -5.09 0.89
N SER A 176 -6.05 -5.86 0.54
CA SER A 176 -6.44 -6.17 -0.85
C SER A 176 -7.54 -5.25 -1.38
N ALA A 177 -7.48 -4.96 -2.70
CA ALA A 177 -8.45 -4.28 -3.54
C ALA A 177 -8.72 -2.79 -3.26
N CYS A 178 -9.02 -2.42 -2.03
CA CYS A 178 -9.27 -1.04 -1.61
C CYS A 178 -8.47 -0.72 -0.36
N PRO A 179 -8.33 0.54 0.08
CA PRO A 179 -7.84 0.88 1.41
C PRO A 179 -8.96 0.83 2.47
N SER A 180 -8.60 0.50 3.70
CA SER A 180 -9.47 0.47 4.87
C SER A 180 -8.87 1.27 6.02
N LYS A 181 -9.63 1.46 7.10
CA LYS A 181 -9.15 2.18 8.29
C LYS A 181 -7.84 1.59 8.89
N PRO A 182 -7.67 0.27 9.03
CA PRO A 182 -6.44 -0.31 9.59
C PRO A 182 -5.37 -0.67 8.55
N ARG A 183 -5.71 -0.78 7.26
CA ARG A 183 -4.81 -1.31 6.23
C ARG A 183 -4.92 -0.53 4.94
N ASN A 184 -3.81 -0.01 4.46
CA ASN A 184 -3.64 0.51 3.11
C ASN A 184 -3.49 -0.64 2.10
N THR A 185 -3.59 -0.32 0.82
CA THR A 185 -3.29 -1.24 -0.30
C THR A 185 -1.80 -1.55 -0.41
N SER A 186 -1.47 -2.57 -1.19
CA SER A 186 -0.15 -3.19 -1.35
C SER A 186 1.05 -2.24 -1.47
N GLY A 187 2.04 -2.43 -0.60
CA GLY A 187 3.36 -1.84 -0.76
C GLY A 187 4.32 -2.34 0.31
N ILE A 188 5.51 -2.79 -0.07
CA ILE A 188 6.50 -3.37 0.84
C ILE A 188 7.89 -2.86 0.45
N LEU A 189 8.60 -2.24 1.37
CA LEU A 189 10.01 -1.90 1.19
C LEU A 189 10.87 -3.07 1.67
N ILE A 190 11.85 -3.46 0.85
CA ILE A 190 12.93 -4.34 1.26
C ILE A 190 14.22 -3.54 1.17
N HIS A 191 14.79 -3.16 2.31
CA HIS A 191 16.14 -2.62 2.35
C HIS A 191 17.12 -3.76 2.17
N ILE A 192 17.91 -3.65 1.11
CA ILE A 192 19.00 -4.58 0.81
C ILE A 192 20.25 -4.16 1.58
N ASN A 193 20.45 -2.84 1.68
CA ASN A 193 21.43 -2.16 2.52
C ASN A 193 20.97 -0.71 2.74
N ASP A 194 21.76 0.10 3.46
CA ASP A 194 21.43 1.51 3.79
C ASP A 194 21.08 2.41 2.59
N ALA A 195 21.62 2.12 1.40
CA ALA A 195 21.49 2.99 0.22
C ALA A 195 20.60 2.41 -0.89
N ASN A 196 20.16 1.16 -0.76
CA ASN A 196 19.47 0.43 -1.82
C ASN A 196 18.20 -0.25 -1.29
N ILE A 197 17.07 0.22 -1.80
CA ILE A 197 15.74 -0.27 -1.47
C ILE A 197 15.09 -0.88 -2.71
N PHE A 198 14.49 -2.04 -2.51
CA PHE A 198 13.66 -2.75 -3.47
C PHE A 198 12.20 -2.64 -3.01
N LEU A 199 11.37 -1.93 -3.77
CA LEU A 199 9.95 -1.77 -3.48
C LEU A 199 9.14 -2.86 -4.18
N LEU A 200 8.42 -3.68 -3.42
CA LEU A 200 7.43 -4.64 -3.94
C LEU A 200 6.05 -4.02 -3.89
N GLU A 201 5.43 -3.90 -5.06
CA GLU A 201 4.17 -3.19 -5.30
C GLU A 201 4.22 -1.70 -4.94
N CYS A 202 3.43 -0.90 -5.65
CA CYS A 202 3.30 0.53 -5.39
C CYS A 202 1.84 0.95 -5.59
N ALA A 203 0.97 0.50 -4.70
CA ALA A 203 -0.43 0.87 -4.71
C ALA A 203 -0.68 2.33 -4.31
N GLU A 204 -1.95 2.75 -4.38
CA GLU A 204 -2.35 4.07 -3.92
C GLU A 204 -1.90 4.32 -2.47
N GLY A 205 -1.35 5.51 -2.21
CA GLY A 205 -0.93 5.90 -0.86
C GLY A 205 0.46 5.43 -0.42
N THR A 206 1.16 4.57 -1.17
CA THR A 206 2.51 4.05 -0.78
C THR A 206 3.49 5.17 -0.41
N THR A 207 3.58 6.25 -1.19
CA THR A 207 4.45 7.39 -0.87
C THR A 207 4.00 8.15 0.38
N GLY A 208 2.69 8.23 0.64
CA GLY A 208 2.14 8.75 1.88
C GLY A 208 2.51 7.87 3.08
N GLN A 209 2.43 6.55 2.93
CA GLN A 209 2.85 5.60 3.97
C GLN A 209 4.36 5.72 4.27
N ILE A 210 5.21 5.89 3.25
CA ILE A 210 6.65 6.21 3.44
C ILE A 210 6.79 7.48 4.29
N ARG A 211 6.03 8.54 3.96
CA ARG A 211 6.06 9.79 4.72
C ARG A 211 5.55 9.63 6.14
N HIS A 212 4.56 8.78 6.40
CA HIS A 212 4.09 8.48 7.76
C HIS A 212 5.17 7.80 8.58
N PHE A 213 5.83 6.80 8.00
CA PHE A 213 6.86 6.03 8.69
C PHE A 213 8.13 6.87 8.94
N TYR A 214 8.71 7.46 7.90
CA TYR A 214 10.02 8.12 7.94
C TYR A 214 9.99 9.64 8.15
N GLY A 215 8.81 10.28 8.03
CA GLY A 215 8.68 11.70 8.26
C GLY A 215 9.60 12.51 7.34
N ASP A 216 10.40 13.41 7.94
CA ASP A 216 11.28 14.31 7.21
C ASP A 216 12.42 13.58 6.46
N GLN A 217 12.72 12.31 6.79
CA GLN A 217 13.67 11.47 6.06
C GLN A 217 13.09 10.86 4.77
N SER A 218 11.81 11.11 4.46
CA SER A 218 11.14 10.51 3.29
C SER A 218 11.86 10.75 1.97
N ASP A 219 12.51 11.90 1.78
CA ASP A 219 13.21 12.23 0.53
C ASP A 219 14.45 11.36 0.35
N GLU A 220 15.20 11.11 1.43
CA GLU A 220 16.34 10.19 1.43
C GLU A 220 15.89 8.77 1.06
N ILE A 221 14.85 8.28 1.72
CA ILE A 221 14.27 6.95 1.44
C ILE A 221 13.78 6.83 0.00
N LEU A 222 13.07 7.83 -0.52
CA LEU A 222 12.65 7.85 -1.93
C LEU A 222 13.86 7.77 -2.87
N SER A 223 14.95 8.49 -2.55
CA SER A 223 16.17 8.45 -3.35
C SER A 223 16.87 7.09 -3.34
N HIS A 224 16.73 6.33 -2.25
CA HIS A 224 17.30 4.98 -2.10
C HIS A 224 16.46 3.89 -2.76
N ILE A 225 15.22 4.15 -3.16
CA ILE A 225 14.44 3.22 -3.98
C ILE A 225 15.08 3.13 -5.37
N ARG A 226 15.79 2.03 -5.64
CA ARG A 226 16.47 1.75 -6.92
C ARG A 226 15.65 0.84 -7.81
N PHE A 227 14.88 -0.05 -7.20
CA PHE A 227 14.08 -1.06 -7.89
C PHE A 227 12.63 -0.99 -7.43
N THR A 228 11.70 -1.16 -8.35
CA THR A 228 10.29 -1.38 -8.04
C THR A 228 9.79 -2.55 -8.84
N TYR A 229 9.13 -3.51 -8.19
CA TYR A 229 8.49 -4.65 -8.83
C TYR A 229 6.98 -4.55 -8.72
N ILE A 230 6.30 -4.71 -9.86
CA ILE A 230 4.86 -4.80 -9.97
C ILE A 230 4.52 -6.22 -10.45
N SER A 231 3.77 -6.99 -9.65
CA SER A 231 3.43 -8.37 -10.02
C SER A 231 2.46 -8.44 -11.20
N HIS A 232 1.47 -7.56 -11.24
CA HIS A 232 0.39 -7.55 -12.24
C HIS A 232 -0.33 -6.19 -12.32
N MET A 233 -1.29 -6.09 -13.25
CA MET A 233 -1.91 -4.82 -13.66
C MET A 233 -3.17 -4.41 -12.87
N HIS A 234 -3.40 -4.91 -11.65
CA HIS A 234 -4.50 -4.40 -10.83
C HIS A 234 -4.13 -3.09 -10.12
N ALA A 235 -5.12 -2.20 -9.96
CA ALA A 235 -4.90 -0.84 -9.46
C ALA A 235 -4.42 -0.79 -8.00
N ASP A 236 -4.82 -1.77 -7.19
CA ASP A 236 -4.42 -1.95 -5.80
C ASP A 236 -2.97 -2.43 -5.63
N HIS A 237 -2.21 -2.55 -6.74
CA HIS A 237 -0.79 -2.90 -6.74
C HIS A 237 0.08 -1.87 -7.48
N LEU A 238 -0.47 -1.09 -8.42
CA LEU A 238 0.28 -0.11 -9.21
C LEU A 238 -0.22 1.34 -9.13
N GLY A 239 -1.36 1.58 -8.45
CA GLY A 239 -2.07 2.87 -8.48
C GLY A 239 -1.27 4.07 -7.95
N GLY A 240 -0.22 3.83 -7.15
CA GLY A 240 0.66 4.88 -6.62
C GLY A 240 1.93 5.11 -7.44
N LEU A 241 2.20 4.30 -8.47
CA LEU A 241 3.47 4.30 -9.18
C LEU A 241 3.79 5.63 -9.88
N TYR A 242 2.79 6.27 -10.50
CA TYR A 242 2.94 7.62 -11.05
C TYR A 242 3.40 8.63 -9.97
N GLY A 243 2.75 8.57 -8.80
CA GLY A 243 3.09 9.39 -7.65
C GLY A 243 4.51 9.11 -7.16
N LEU A 244 4.92 7.84 -7.07
CA LEU A 244 6.26 7.44 -6.66
C LEU A 244 7.34 8.05 -7.57
N ILE A 245 7.20 7.90 -8.90
CA ILE A 245 8.21 8.39 -9.85
C ILE A 245 8.34 9.92 -9.73
N ARG A 246 7.21 10.64 -9.64
CA ARG A 246 7.20 12.10 -9.46
C ARG A 246 7.83 12.53 -8.12
N GLN A 247 7.49 11.84 -7.02
CA GLN A 247 8.05 12.16 -5.71
C GLN A 247 9.53 11.80 -5.59
N ARG A 248 9.99 10.73 -6.25
CA ARG A 248 11.42 10.44 -6.40
C ARG A 248 12.13 11.60 -7.08
N ARG A 249 11.64 12.06 -8.24
CA ARG A 249 12.26 13.18 -8.96
C ARG A 249 12.42 14.41 -8.07
N ARG A 250 11.34 14.80 -7.40
CA ARG A 250 11.33 15.89 -6.42
C ARG A 250 12.37 15.66 -5.31
N ALA A 251 12.41 14.46 -4.74
CA ALA A 251 13.34 14.13 -3.66
C ALA A 251 14.81 14.27 -4.08
N PHE A 252 15.19 13.78 -5.26
CA PHE A 252 16.55 13.98 -5.79
C PHE A 252 16.88 15.47 -5.97
N GLU A 253 15.94 16.26 -6.50
CA GLU A 253 16.11 17.71 -6.67
C GLU A 253 16.26 18.42 -5.31
N ASN A 254 15.42 18.08 -4.33
CA ASN A 254 15.50 18.62 -2.97
C ASN A 254 16.82 18.29 -2.27
N LEU A 255 17.34 17.08 -2.48
CA LEU A 255 18.62 16.65 -1.92
C LEU A 255 19.83 17.20 -2.70
N GLY A 256 19.63 17.80 -3.88
CA GLY A 256 20.71 18.26 -4.74
C GLY A 256 21.49 17.12 -5.42
N HIS A 257 20.90 15.92 -5.48
CA HIS A 257 21.52 14.73 -6.05
C HIS A 257 21.23 14.63 -7.55
N LYS A 258 22.18 14.08 -8.32
CA LYS A 258 21.91 13.72 -9.72
C LYS A 258 20.85 12.61 -9.75
N TYR A 259 19.80 12.81 -10.54
CA TYR A 259 18.73 11.82 -10.66
C TYR A 259 19.24 10.50 -11.24
N GLU A 260 18.84 9.40 -10.60
CA GLU A 260 19.06 8.05 -11.09
C GLU A 260 17.73 7.39 -11.44
N LYS A 261 17.67 6.82 -12.65
CA LYS A 261 16.47 6.15 -13.17
C LYS A 261 16.04 5.02 -12.24
N LEU A 262 14.73 4.95 -12.00
CA LEU A 262 14.13 3.82 -11.31
C LEU A 262 14.17 2.60 -12.26
N ILE A 263 14.70 1.46 -11.79
CA ILE A 263 14.56 0.20 -12.53
C ILE A 263 13.20 -0.39 -12.17
N LEU A 264 12.25 -0.33 -13.10
CA LEU A 264 10.88 -0.79 -12.92
C LEU A 264 10.69 -2.16 -13.56
N LEU A 265 10.52 -3.18 -12.72
CA LEU A 265 10.14 -4.53 -13.12
C LEU A 265 8.62 -4.59 -13.18
N CYS A 266 8.05 -4.80 -14.37
CA CYS A 266 6.60 -4.77 -14.53
C CYS A 266 6.09 -5.70 -15.64
N PRO A 267 4.77 -5.98 -15.69
CA PRO A 267 4.14 -6.67 -16.81
C PRO A 267 4.28 -5.88 -18.12
N ASN A 268 4.26 -6.58 -19.26
CA ASN A 268 4.51 -5.97 -20.57
C ASN A 268 3.51 -4.85 -20.89
N LYS A 269 2.25 -5.04 -20.50
CA LYS A 269 1.17 -4.08 -20.73
C LYS A 269 1.33 -2.78 -19.93
N TYR A 270 2.20 -2.74 -18.93
CA TYR A 270 2.39 -1.51 -18.15
C TYR A 270 2.97 -0.39 -19.01
N VAL A 271 3.84 -0.67 -19.99
CA VAL A 271 4.50 0.38 -20.79
C VAL A 271 3.48 1.29 -21.47
N ASP A 272 2.47 0.71 -22.12
CA ASP A 272 1.43 1.50 -22.80
C ASP A 272 0.60 2.31 -21.81
N VAL A 273 0.25 1.71 -20.67
CA VAL A 273 -0.59 2.35 -19.64
C VAL A 273 0.20 3.46 -18.93
N GLY A 274 1.41 3.16 -18.48
CA GLY A 274 2.32 4.07 -17.80
C GLY A 274 2.69 5.27 -18.68
N ARG A 275 3.05 5.04 -19.96
CA ARG A 275 3.30 6.16 -20.90
C ARG A 275 2.06 7.02 -21.12
N LYS A 276 0.88 6.42 -21.28
CA LYS A 276 -0.37 7.18 -21.43
C LYS A 276 -0.72 7.98 -20.18
N GLN A 277 -0.59 7.38 -18.99
CA GLN A 277 -0.79 8.08 -17.72
C GLN A 277 0.20 9.22 -17.58
N TRP A 278 1.48 8.98 -17.87
CA TRP A 278 2.51 10.01 -17.79
C TRP A 278 2.24 11.17 -18.74
N ASN A 279 1.99 10.88 -20.03
CA ASN A 279 1.68 11.90 -21.03
C ASN A 279 0.39 12.68 -20.70
N TYR A 280 -0.54 12.08 -19.95
CA TYR A 280 -1.76 12.76 -19.53
C TYR A 280 -1.53 13.70 -18.34
N PHE A 281 -0.71 13.29 -17.38
CA PHE A 281 -0.51 14.03 -16.12
C PHE A 281 0.76 14.89 -16.06
N SER A 282 1.65 14.77 -17.03
CA SER A 282 2.92 15.48 -17.09
C SER A 282 3.05 16.24 -18.40
N ASP A 283 3.38 17.54 -18.29
CA ASP A 283 3.67 18.41 -19.44
C ASP A 283 4.99 18.05 -20.16
N LYS A 284 5.73 17.05 -19.67
CA LYS A 284 7.03 16.65 -20.23
C LYS A 284 7.07 15.16 -20.57
N HIS A 285 7.67 14.84 -21.73
CA HIS A 285 7.97 13.48 -22.22
C HIS A 285 9.04 12.70 -21.41
N LEU A 286 9.13 12.93 -20.09
CA LEU A 286 10.22 12.45 -19.22
C LEU A 286 10.07 11.02 -18.70
N PHE A 287 9.02 10.27 -19.05
CA PHE A 287 8.83 8.91 -18.51
C PHE A 287 10.05 8.01 -18.75
N ASP A 288 10.61 8.09 -19.96
CA ASP A 288 11.81 7.33 -20.33
C ASP A 288 13.09 7.88 -19.69
N ASP A 289 13.08 9.14 -19.27
CA ASP A 289 14.20 9.77 -18.56
C ASP A 289 14.18 9.44 -17.07
N ASP A 290 13.03 9.06 -16.53
CA ASP A 290 12.85 8.77 -15.12
C ASP A 290 12.88 7.26 -14.80
N VAL A 291 12.53 6.41 -15.77
CA VAL A 291 12.36 4.96 -15.58
C VAL A 291 13.15 4.17 -16.62
N HIS A 292 13.79 3.09 -16.18
CA HIS A 292 14.30 2.02 -17.01
C HIS A 292 13.42 0.79 -16.80
N ILE A 293 12.77 0.31 -17.86
CA ILE A 293 11.72 -0.73 -17.77
C ILE A 293 12.33 -2.09 -18.04
N VAL A 294 12.05 -3.04 -17.15
CA VAL A 294 12.41 -4.45 -17.29
C VAL A 294 11.12 -5.25 -17.24
N PHE A 295 10.87 -6.05 -18.27
CA PHE A 295 9.67 -6.87 -18.29
C PHE A 295 9.82 -8.08 -17.37
N ASN A 296 8.79 -8.35 -16.56
CA ASN A 296 8.79 -9.53 -15.68
C ASN A 296 9.10 -10.81 -16.45
N ARG A 297 8.64 -10.94 -17.70
CA ARG A 297 8.90 -12.11 -18.56
C ARG A 297 10.37 -12.38 -18.86
N MET A 298 11.21 -11.34 -18.88
CA MET A 298 12.64 -11.46 -19.17
C MET A 298 13.38 -12.20 -18.05
N LEU A 299 12.82 -12.21 -16.84
CA LEU A 299 13.43 -12.79 -15.65
C LEU A 299 12.88 -14.18 -15.31
N THR A 300 12.07 -14.78 -16.20
CA THR A 300 11.44 -16.09 -15.92
C THR A 300 12.45 -17.24 -15.85
N ASN A 301 13.54 -17.11 -16.60
CA ASN A 301 14.68 -18.01 -16.57
C ASN A 301 15.75 -17.58 -15.53
N GLY A 302 15.40 -16.67 -14.61
CA GLY A 302 16.31 -16.07 -13.64
C GLY A 302 17.06 -14.86 -14.19
N LEU A 303 18.05 -14.36 -13.42
CA LEU A 303 18.98 -13.36 -13.93
C LEU A 303 19.69 -13.94 -15.14
N PRO A 304 19.90 -13.14 -16.20
CA PRO A 304 20.78 -13.53 -17.28
C PRO A 304 22.11 -13.97 -16.69
N THR A 305 22.42 -15.26 -16.79
CA THR A 305 23.74 -15.74 -16.41
C THR A 305 24.67 -15.34 -17.53
N LEU A 306 25.75 -14.60 -17.22
CA LEU A 306 26.79 -14.24 -18.21
C LEU A 306 27.54 -15.47 -18.79
N THR A 307 26.97 -16.67 -18.69
CA THR A 307 27.55 -17.95 -19.06
C THR A 307 26.68 -18.69 -20.06
N HIS A 308 25.89 -18.03 -20.91
CA HIS A 308 25.28 -18.70 -22.06
C HIS A 308 26.39 -19.42 -22.85
N ILE A 309 26.48 -20.74 -22.69
CA ILE A 309 27.32 -21.59 -23.52
C ILE A 309 26.67 -21.58 -24.90
N GLY A 310 27.13 -20.67 -25.77
CA GLY A 310 26.77 -20.60 -27.19
C GLY A 310 25.83 -19.47 -27.64
N GLY A 311 25.54 -18.46 -26.79
CA GLY A 311 24.77 -17.27 -27.19
C GLY A 311 25.41 -15.98 -26.66
N GLU A 312 25.46 -14.93 -27.48
CA GLU A 312 25.89 -13.60 -27.05
C GLU A 312 24.80 -12.96 -26.18
N ASN A 313 25.15 -12.49 -24.98
CA ASN A 313 24.24 -11.70 -24.14
C ASN A 313 24.03 -10.34 -24.78
N THR A 314 22.80 -9.82 -24.70
CA THR A 314 22.49 -8.44 -25.09
C THR A 314 23.11 -7.43 -24.13
N GLU A 315 23.33 -6.19 -24.59
CA GLU A 315 23.83 -5.11 -23.73
C GLU A 315 22.91 -4.84 -22.53
N GLU A 316 21.60 -5.01 -22.71
CA GLU A 316 20.60 -4.85 -21.65
C GLU A 316 20.73 -5.93 -20.57
N GLU A 317 20.95 -7.19 -20.95
CA GLU A 317 21.17 -8.29 -20.02
C GLU A 317 22.45 -8.07 -19.20
N ILE A 318 23.52 -7.60 -19.83
CA ILE A 318 24.78 -7.27 -19.15
C ILE A 318 24.57 -6.11 -18.15
N PHE A 319 23.91 -5.04 -18.58
CA PHE A 319 23.60 -3.89 -17.72
C PHE A 319 22.78 -4.29 -16.49
N LEU A 320 21.72 -5.09 -16.68
CA LEU A 320 20.88 -5.54 -15.58
C LEU A 320 21.64 -6.47 -14.63
N PHE A 321 22.42 -7.41 -15.18
CA PHE A 321 23.27 -8.29 -14.38
C PHE A 321 24.21 -7.49 -13.49
N ASP A 322 24.91 -6.50 -14.05
CA ASP A 322 25.83 -5.64 -13.29
C ASP A 322 25.10 -4.84 -12.22
N LYS A 323 23.91 -4.29 -12.52
CA LYS A 323 23.11 -3.54 -11.56
C LYS A 323 22.65 -4.39 -10.38
N PHE A 324 22.07 -5.57 -10.62
CA PHE A 324 21.63 -6.45 -9.54
C PHE A 324 22.81 -7.01 -8.75
N LYS A 325 23.91 -7.38 -9.41
CA LYS A 325 25.12 -7.86 -8.73
C LYS A 325 25.78 -6.78 -7.88
N SER A 326 25.74 -5.51 -8.31
CA SER A 326 26.32 -4.37 -7.56
C SER A 326 25.66 -4.15 -6.19
N ILE A 327 24.42 -4.62 -6.01
CA ILE A 327 23.70 -4.58 -4.74
C ILE A 327 23.64 -5.96 -4.06
N GLY A 328 24.45 -6.93 -4.50
CA GLY A 328 24.55 -8.26 -3.90
C GLY A 328 23.41 -9.23 -4.26
N LEU A 329 22.50 -8.88 -5.15
CA LEU A 329 21.51 -9.82 -5.68
C LEU A 329 22.16 -10.73 -6.73
N HIS A 330 22.37 -12.00 -6.39
CA HIS A 330 22.91 -13.01 -7.31
C HIS A 330 21.83 -13.91 -7.91
N GLY A 331 20.63 -13.90 -7.34
CA GLY A 331 19.45 -14.57 -7.89
C GLY A 331 18.24 -13.63 -7.87
N LEU A 332 17.64 -13.44 -9.03
CA LEU A 332 16.39 -12.72 -9.23
C LEU A 332 15.62 -13.47 -10.31
N GLN A 333 14.50 -14.08 -9.95
CA GLN A 333 13.69 -14.87 -10.86
C GLN A 333 12.23 -14.48 -10.70
N THR A 334 11.53 -14.30 -11.82
CA THR A 334 10.06 -14.18 -11.82
C THR A 334 9.44 -15.51 -12.20
N VAL A 335 8.22 -15.77 -11.75
CA VAL A 335 7.49 -16.99 -12.08
C VAL A 335 6.09 -16.61 -12.53
N LEU A 336 5.66 -17.08 -13.69
CA LEU A 336 4.28 -16.85 -14.15
C LEU A 336 3.31 -17.58 -13.21
N VAL A 337 2.28 -16.88 -12.74
CA VAL A 337 1.29 -17.43 -11.81
C VAL A 337 -0.14 -17.24 -12.31
N GLU A 338 -1.05 -18.11 -11.86
CA GLU A 338 -2.46 -18.04 -12.26
C GLU A 338 -3.20 -16.97 -11.44
N HIS A 339 -3.41 -15.80 -12.04
CA HIS A 339 -4.26 -14.72 -11.51
C HIS A 339 -4.94 -13.91 -12.63
N ILE A 340 -4.28 -12.88 -13.15
CA ILE A 340 -4.67 -12.22 -14.40
C ILE A 340 -3.62 -12.48 -15.48
N TYR A 341 -3.91 -12.04 -16.70
CA TYR A 341 -2.92 -12.11 -17.78
C TYR A 341 -1.64 -11.37 -17.34
N ASP A 342 -0.50 -12.04 -17.48
CA ASP A 342 0.83 -11.49 -17.19
C ASP A 342 1.15 -11.25 -15.70
N ALA A 343 0.50 -12.00 -14.80
CA ALA A 343 0.80 -11.98 -13.38
C ALA A 343 2.03 -12.84 -13.04
N HIS A 344 2.92 -12.30 -12.22
CA HIS A 344 4.17 -12.97 -11.84
C HIS A 344 4.40 -12.92 -10.32
N ALA A 345 4.99 -13.99 -9.79
CA ALA A 345 5.67 -14.03 -8.50
C ALA A 345 7.16 -13.70 -8.66
N LEU A 346 7.87 -13.43 -7.56
CA LEU A 346 9.27 -13.02 -7.52
C LEU A 346 10.06 -13.85 -6.49
N VAL A 347 11.29 -14.21 -6.83
CA VAL A 347 12.26 -14.83 -5.91
C VAL A 347 13.57 -14.05 -5.95
N LEU A 348 14.04 -13.62 -4.78
CA LEU A 348 15.27 -12.87 -4.53
C LEU A 348 16.25 -13.72 -3.73
N ARG A 349 17.52 -13.73 -4.13
CA ARG A 349 18.63 -14.38 -3.41
C ARG A 349 19.84 -13.45 -3.36
N HIS A 350 20.34 -13.23 -2.15
CA HIS A 350 21.43 -12.31 -1.87
C HIS A 350 22.73 -13.05 -1.53
N ILE A 351 23.87 -12.46 -1.84
CA ILE A 351 25.20 -13.05 -1.56
C ILE A 351 25.48 -13.25 -0.07
N ASP A 352 24.81 -12.48 0.80
CA ASP A 352 24.92 -12.63 2.26
C ASP A 352 24.10 -13.83 2.80
N GLY A 353 23.55 -14.66 1.91
CA GLY A 353 22.92 -15.93 2.24
C GLY A 353 21.42 -15.85 2.51
N TRP A 354 20.83 -14.66 2.52
CA TRP A 354 19.39 -14.49 2.69
C TRP A 354 18.60 -14.55 1.38
N SER A 355 17.34 -14.92 1.48
CA SER A 355 16.43 -15.05 0.34
C SER A 355 14.97 -14.75 0.66
N VAL A 356 14.26 -14.16 -0.31
CA VAL A 356 12.86 -13.74 -0.18
C VAL A 356 12.07 -14.20 -1.40
N ALA A 357 10.95 -14.90 -1.19
CA ALA A 357 9.95 -15.16 -2.21
C ALA A 357 8.72 -14.28 -1.97
N PHE A 358 8.17 -13.70 -3.03
CA PHE A 358 6.98 -12.84 -2.99
C PHE A 358 5.97 -13.31 -4.03
N SER A 359 4.75 -13.65 -3.61
CA SER A 359 3.78 -14.31 -4.49
C SER A 359 3.15 -13.38 -5.54
N GLY A 360 3.01 -12.08 -5.24
CA GLY A 360 1.97 -11.26 -5.86
C GLY A 360 0.57 -11.85 -5.59
N ASP A 361 -0.43 -11.49 -6.39
CA ASP A 361 -1.74 -12.16 -6.34
C ASP A 361 -1.70 -13.43 -7.19
N CYS A 362 -2.10 -14.56 -6.60
CA CYS A 362 -2.02 -15.85 -7.28
C CYS A 362 -2.91 -16.92 -6.65
N LYS A 363 -3.32 -17.89 -7.47
CA LYS A 363 -3.64 -19.24 -6.98
C LYS A 363 -2.35 -20.00 -6.63
N GLN A 364 -2.50 -21.08 -5.86
CA GLN A 364 -1.41 -22.02 -5.57
C GLN A 364 -0.66 -22.42 -6.85
N SER A 365 0.66 -22.26 -6.83
CA SER A 365 1.52 -22.50 -7.99
C SER A 365 2.67 -23.43 -7.62
N SER A 366 2.74 -24.59 -8.28
CA SER A 366 3.84 -25.55 -8.11
C SER A 366 5.16 -24.98 -8.64
N ASP A 367 5.13 -24.21 -9.72
CA ASP A 367 6.31 -23.58 -10.30
C ASP A 367 6.90 -22.53 -9.33
N PHE A 368 6.02 -21.78 -8.65
CA PHE A 368 6.46 -20.81 -7.65
C PHE A 368 7.07 -21.51 -6.43
N ILE A 369 6.44 -22.60 -5.95
CA ILE A 369 6.99 -23.46 -4.89
C ILE A 369 8.41 -23.93 -5.26
N GLN A 370 8.59 -24.42 -6.49
CA GLN A 370 9.87 -24.94 -6.95
C GLN A 370 10.94 -23.84 -7.05
N ALA A 371 10.60 -22.68 -7.61
CA ALA A 371 11.55 -21.56 -7.72
C ALA A 371 11.96 -21.00 -6.35
N GLY A 372 10.99 -20.92 -5.42
CA GLY A 372 11.19 -20.44 -4.06
C GLY A 372 11.73 -21.50 -3.09
N GLN A 373 12.13 -22.69 -3.55
CA GLN A 373 12.52 -23.78 -2.65
C GLN A 373 13.62 -23.32 -1.67
N ASN A 374 13.43 -23.64 -0.38
CA ASN A 374 14.34 -23.35 0.73
C ASN A 374 14.65 -21.86 0.93
N VAL A 375 13.71 -20.95 0.63
CA VAL A 375 13.89 -19.53 0.95
C VAL A 375 13.80 -19.25 2.45
N ASP A 376 14.44 -18.17 2.90
CA ASP A 376 14.34 -17.74 4.31
C ASP A 376 12.98 -17.13 4.62
N VAL A 377 12.45 -16.32 3.70
CA VAL A 377 11.18 -15.62 3.88
C VAL A 377 10.29 -15.82 2.66
N LEU A 378 9.10 -16.35 2.88
CA LEU A 378 8.01 -16.28 1.91
C LEU A 378 7.01 -15.21 2.35
N ILE A 379 6.77 -14.20 1.52
CA ILE A 379 5.66 -13.26 1.66
C ILE A 379 4.56 -13.71 0.69
N HIS A 380 3.46 -14.23 1.23
CA HIS A 380 2.40 -14.83 0.41
C HIS A 380 1.06 -14.13 0.60
N GLU A 381 0.36 -13.91 -0.51
CA GLU A 381 -1.02 -13.42 -0.49
C GLU A 381 -1.95 -14.42 0.21
N SER A 382 -2.87 -13.90 1.00
CA SER A 382 -3.78 -14.68 1.82
C SER A 382 -5.14 -14.00 1.85
N THR A 383 -5.64 -13.69 0.66
CA THR A 383 -6.80 -12.82 0.46
C THR A 383 -8.05 -13.35 1.16
N PHE A 384 -8.25 -14.67 1.19
CA PHE A 384 -9.46 -15.29 1.73
C PHE A 384 -9.25 -16.09 3.02
N GLU A 385 -10.27 -16.09 3.87
CA GLU A 385 -10.34 -16.95 5.06
C GLU A 385 -10.29 -18.44 4.68
N THR A 386 -9.79 -19.28 5.59
CA THR A 386 -9.93 -20.75 5.47
C THR A 386 -11.40 -21.15 5.36
N GLY A 387 -11.70 -22.15 4.53
CA GLY A 387 -13.05 -22.60 4.22
C GLY A 387 -13.72 -21.84 3.06
N LEU A 388 -13.01 -20.91 2.41
CA LEU A 388 -13.47 -20.19 1.21
C LEU A 388 -12.71 -20.62 -0.07
N GLU A 389 -12.15 -21.82 -0.11
CA GLU A 389 -11.24 -22.30 -1.17
C GLU A 389 -11.88 -22.23 -2.57
N VAL A 390 -13.17 -22.60 -2.67
CA VAL A 390 -13.92 -22.52 -3.92
C VAL A 390 -14.03 -21.07 -4.40
N TYR A 391 -14.29 -20.14 -3.49
CA TYR A 391 -14.41 -18.73 -3.83
C TYR A 391 -13.04 -18.10 -4.15
N ALA A 392 -12.01 -18.45 -3.38
CA ALA A 392 -10.64 -18.04 -3.63
C ALA A 392 -10.17 -18.49 -5.03
N SER A 393 -10.40 -19.75 -5.38
CA SER A 393 -10.08 -20.29 -6.71
C SER A 393 -10.83 -19.56 -7.84
N GLN A 394 -12.11 -19.23 -7.66
CA GLN A 394 -12.89 -18.47 -8.64
C GLN A 394 -12.40 -17.04 -8.83
N MET A 395 -11.97 -16.39 -7.75
CA MET A 395 -11.37 -15.05 -7.76
C MET A 395 -9.87 -15.08 -8.08
N ARG A 396 -9.30 -16.27 -8.26
CA ARG A 396 -7.90 -16.56 -8.55
C ARG A 396 -6.92 -16.01 -7.50
N HIS A 397 -7.23 -16.30 -6.25
CA HIS A 397 -6.42 -16.00 -5.07
C HIS A 397 -6.24 -17.25 -4.20
N CYS A 398 -5.47 -17.12 -3.13
CA CYS A 398 -5.32 -18.13 -2.10
C CYS A 398 -6.17 -17.85 -0.86
N THR A 399 -6.54 -18.93 -0.16
CA THR A 399 -6.92 -18.84 1.26
C THR A 399 -5.66 -18.82 2.14
N MET A 400 -5.81 -18.45 3.41
CA MET A 400 -4.72 -18.51 4.40
C MET A 400 -4.13 -19.93 4.52
N ALA A 401 -4.97 -20.96 4.64
CA ALA A 401 -4.51 -22.35 4.71
C ALA A 401 -3.71 -22.74 3.46
N GLN A 402 -4.15 -22.29 2.28
CA GLN A 402 -3.43 -22.53 1.03
C GLN A 402 -2.07 -21.82 0.99
N ALA A 403 -1.99 -20.59 1.48
CA ALA A 403 -0.74 -19.82 1.56
C ALA A 403 0.27 -20.48 2.53
N ILE A 404 -0.21 -20.98 3.67
CA ILE A 404 0.61 -21.73 4.64
C ILE A 404 1.11 -23.05 4.03
N ASP A 405 0.25 -23.79 3.32
CA ASP A 405 0.67 -25.02 2.63
C ASP A 405 1.72 -24.75 1.55
N VAL A 406 1.59 -23.63 0.80
CA VAL A 406 2.62 -23.20 -0.15
C VAL A 406 3.95 -22.97 0.57
N GLY A 407 3.96 -22.25 1.68
CA GLY A 407 5.18 -22.03 2.48
C GLY A 407 5.81 -23.33 2.99
N ARG A 408 4.99 -24.25 3.47
CA ARG A 408 5.43 -25.59 3.91
C ARG A 408 6.05 -26.38 2.78
N ARG A 409 5.40 -26.46 1.62
CA ARG A 409 5.88 -27.20 0.43
C ARG A 409 7.13 -26.57 -0.17
N MET A 410 7.23 -25.24 -0.12
CA MET A 410 8.41 -24.47 -0.49
C MET A 410 9.59 -24.70 0.47
N ASN A 411 9.34 -25.33 1.63
CA ASN A 411 10.28 -25.41 2.75
C ASN A 411 10.83 -24.02 3.11
N ALA A 412 9.95 -23.02 3.12
CA ALA A 412 10.30 -21.66 3.51
C ALA A 412 10.57 -21.63 5.01
N LYS A 413 11.69 -21.01 5.44
CA LYS A 413 12.04 -20.92 6.85
C LYS A 413 10.97 -20.18 7.64
N TYR A 414 10.45 -19.07 7.10
CA TYR A 414 9.30 -18.34 7.63
C TYR A 414 8.31 -17.96 6.53
N THR A 415 7.02 -17.96 6.86
CA THR A 415 5.94 -17.51 5.98
C THR A 415 5.23 -16.30 6.59
N ILE A 416 5.28 -15.15 5.91
CA ILE A 416 4.55 -13.95 6.28
C ILE A 416 3.28 -13.87 5.41
N LEU A 417 2.13 -13.90 6.07
CA LEU A 417 0.84 -13.72 5.42
C LEU A 417 0.61 -12.25 5.12
N TRP A 418 0.14 -11.96 3.92
CA TRP A 418 -0.02 -10.62 3.38
C TRP A 418 -1.27 -10.53 2.48
N HIS A 419 -1.63 -9.32 2.05
CA HIS A 419 -2.72 -9.01 1.12
C HIS A 419 -4.09 -9.53 1.57
N PHE A 420 -4.56 -9.04 2.72
CA PHE A 420 -5.80 -9.52 3.34
C PHE A 420 -7.04 -8.82 2.74
N SER A 421 -8.10 -9.58 2.45
CA SER A 421 -9.38 -8.99 2.04
C SER A 421 -9.95 -8.11 3.15
N GLN A 422 -10.22 -6.85 2.81
CA GLN A 422 -10.77 -5.86 3.73
C GLN A 422 -12.26 -6.05 4.06
N ARG A 423 -12.92 -7.03 3.44
CA ARG A 423 -14.28 -7.44 3.80
C ARG A 423 -14.33 -8.15 5.16
N TYR A 424 -13.18 -8.57 5.69
CA TYR A 424 -13.06 -9.34 6.92
C TYR A 424 -12.40 -8.52 8.03
N ALA A 425 -12.30 -9.12 9.22
CA ALA A 425 -11.85 -8.48 10.45
C ALA A 425 -10.46 -7.81 10.35
N LYS A 426 -10.15 -6.95 11.33
CA LYS A 426 -8.85 -6.25 11.44
C LYS A 426 -7.66 -7.21 11.51
N ILE A 427 -7.89 -8.44 11.99
CA ILE A 427 -6.96 -9.56 11.97
C ILE A 427 -7.53 -10.69 11.11
N PRO A 428 -6.68 -11.42 10.37
CA PRO A 428 -7.10 -12.64 9.72
C PRO A 428 -7.16 -13.82 10.72
N PHE A 429 -8.05 -14.80 10.50
CA PHE A 429 -8.23 -15.96 11.40
C PHE A 429 -7.29 -17.10 11.01
N LEU A 430 -6.34 -17.45 11.88
CA LEU A 430 -5.53 -18.65 11.70
C LEU A 430 -6.29 -19.83 12.28
N SER A 431 -7.08 -20.50 11.43
CA SER A 431 -7.69 -21.77 11.80
C SER A 431 -6.59 -22.82 12.00
N GLU A 432 -6.63 -23.54 13.12
CA GLU A 432 -5.98 -24.85 13.22
C GLU A 432 -6.38 -25.69 11.99
N THR A 433 -5.44 -25.93 11.08
CA THR A 433 -5.71 -26.75 9.90
C THR A 433 -5.84 -28.21 10.32
N ARG A 434 -7.02 -28.80 10.10
CA ARG A 434 -7.22 -30.24 10.09
C ARG A 434 -6.66 -30.77 8.78
N THR A 435 -5.46 -31.34 8.79
CA THR A 435 -5.02 -32.19 7.67
C THR A 435 -5.68 -33.56 7.82
N GLU A 436 -6.65 -33.85 6.95
CA GLU A 436 -7.12 -35.22 6.74
C GLU A 436 -6.08 -35.96 5.89
N ASP A 437 -5.01 -36.44 6.53
CA ASP A 437 -4.21 -37.51 5.93
C ASP A 437 -4.97 -38.83 6.14
N GLU A 438 -5.74 -39.24 5.13
CA GLU A 438 -6.53 -40.50 5.13
C GLU A 438 -5.66 -41.77 5.31
N SER A 439 -4.33 -41.64 5.32
CA SER A 439 -3.39 -42.75 5.46
C SER A 439 -2.86 -42.99 6.88
N GLN A 440 -3.09 -42.07 7.84
CA GLN A 440 -2.62 -42.22 9.22
C GLN A 440 -3.74 -41.96 10.24
N LYS A 441 -4.60 -42.97 10.41
CA LYS A 441 -5.41 -43.09 11.63
C LYS A 441 -4.47 -43.30 12.81
N ASN A 442 -4.16 -42.23 13.54
CA ASN A 442 -3.89 -42.16 14.99
C ASN A 442 -2.85 -41.07 15.28
N GLU A 443 -3.31 -39.83 15.42
CA GLU A 443 -2.94 -38.84 16.45
C GLU A 443 -3.44 -37.47 15.99
N LYS A 444 -4.28 -36.82 16.82
CA LYS A 444 -4.67 -35.43 16.62
C LYS A 444 -3.46 -34.57 16.97
N GLN A 445 -2.57 -34.31 16.02
CA GLN A 445 -1.49 -33.35 16.23
C GLN A 445 -2.03 -31.95 15.95
N GLU A 446 -2.10 -31.13 17.00
CA GLU A 446 -2.26 -29.68 16.89
C GLU A 446 -1.10 -29.14 16.05
N GLN A 447 -1.40 -28.65 14.85
CA GLN A 447 -0.38 -28.11 13.97
C GLN A 447 -0.04 -26.68 14.44
N LYS A 448 1.02 -26.57 15.25
CA LYS A 448 1.51 -25.27 15.72
C LYS A 448 2.17 -24.54 14.55
N PHE A 449 1.67 -23.35 14.21
CA PHE A 449 2.20 -22.53 13.12
C PHE A 449 3.46 -21.75 13.54
N ASP A 450 4.48 -22.46 14.02
CA ASP A 450 5.67 -21.88 14.67
C ASP A 450 6.49 -20.94 13.79
N ASN A 451 6.32 -21.00 12.46
CA ASN A 451 7.03 -20.17 11.50
C ASN A 451 6.11 -19.33 10.60
N VAL A 452 4.86 -19.12 11.01
CA VAL A 452 3.89 -18.27 10.29
C VAL A 452 3.68 -16.97 11.06
N CYS A 453 3.78 -15.87 10.32
CA CYS A 453 3.68 -14.52 10.85
C CYS A 453 2.57 -13.76 10.09
N ILE A 454 1.89 -12.82 10.75
CA ILE A 454 0.85 -11.96 10.12
C ILE A 454 1.41 -10.56 9.91
N SER A 455 1.34 -10.05 8.67
CA SER A 455 1.76 -8.67 8.39
C SER A 455 0.73 -7.63 8.84
N PHE A 456 1.22 -6.47 9.26
CA PHE A 456 0.43 -5.25 9.49
C PHE A 456 1.09 -4.08 8.79
N ASP A 457 0.31 -3.04 8.49
CA ASP A 457 0.89 -1.78 8.03
C ASP A 457 1.88 -1.24 9.08
N PHE A 458 3.00 -0.71 8.59
CA PHE A 458 4.14 -0.21 9.36
C PHE A 458 4.84 -1.25 10.24
N MET A 459 4.63 -2.54 9.97
CA MET A 459 5.45 -3.60 10.53
C MET A 459 6.85 -3.56 9.89
N ARG A 460 7.90 -3.51 10.72
CA ARG A 460 9.30 -3.53 10.33
C ARG A 460 9.97 -4.78 10.89
N ILE A 461 10.54 -5.61 10.03
CA ILE A 461 11.09 -6.91 10.41
C ILE A 461 12.48 -7.08 9.81
N HIS A 462 13.44 -7.48 10.63
CA HIS A 462 14.69 -8.10 10.18
C HIS A 462 14.59 -9.62 10.24
N LEU A 463 15.51 -10.35 9.59
CA LEU A 463 15.52 -11.81 9.69
C LEU A 463 15.62 -12.32 11.12
N SER A 464 16.33 -11.61 11.98
CA SER A 464 16.48 -11.95 13.40
C SER A 464 15.19 -11.73 14.21
N ASP A 465 14.24 -10.94 13.69
CA ASP A 465 12.97 -10.67 14.33
C ASP A 465 11.91 -11.74 14.02
N LEU A 466 12.09 -12.56 12.96
CA LEU A 466 11.09 -13.51 12.49
C LEU A 466 10.62 -14.54 13.53
N PRO A 467 11.49 -15.18 14.33
CA PRO A 467 11.03 -16.06 15.40
C PRO A 467 10.07 -15.33 16.35
N ARG A 468 10.42 -14.09 16.72
CA ARG A 468 9.64 -13.27 17.65
C ARG A 468 8.34 -12.81 17.02
N ALA A 469 8.35 -12.41 15.75
CA ALA A 469 7.16 -12.01 15.01
C ALA A 469 6.10 -13.13 14.94
N CYS A 470 6.51 -14.39 14.87
CA CYS A 470 5.57 -15.51 14.79
C CYS A 470 4.99 -15.84 16.19
N GLU A 471 5.73 -15.61 17.28
CA GLU A 471 5.22 -15.67 18.66
C GLU A 471 4.20 -14.56 18.99
N LEU A 472 4.11 -13.50 18.16
CA LEU A 472 3.10 -12.45 18.35
C LEU A 472 1.70 -12.84 17.87
N VAL A 473 1.57 -13.90 17.08
CA VAL A 473 0.28 -14.31 16.49
C VAL A 473 -0.83 -14.49 17.54
N PRO A 474 -0.64 -15.27 18.63
CA PRO A 474 -1.68 -15.42 19.65
C PRO A 474 -2.05 -14.10 20.35
N ILE A 475 -1.09 -13.20 20.49
CA ILE A 475 -1.32 -11.88 21.08
C ILE A 475 -2.20 -11.04 20.15
N PHE A 476 -1.97 -11.07 18.85
CA PHE A 476 -2.83 -10.37 17.90
C PHE A 476 -4.25 -10.95 17.90
N GLU A 477 -4.40 -12.28 17.97
CA GLU A 477 -5.73 -12.92 18.06
C GLU A 477 -6.49 -12.46 19.29
N SER A 478 -5.81 -12.38 20.45
CA SER A 478 -6.40 -11.87 21.68
C SER A 478 -6.69 -10.36 21.64
N MET A 479 -5.87 -9.56 20.96
CA MET A 479 -6.09 -8.12 20.75
C MET A 479 -7.39 -7.84 20.00
N PHE A 480 -7.74 -8.70 19.03
CA PHE A 480 -8.96 -8.59 18.21
C PHE A 480 -9.96 -9.72 18.51
N TYR A 481 -10.07 -10.10 19.78
CA TYR A 481 -10.79 -11.31 20.21
C TYR A 481 -12.25 -11.36 19.75
N ASP A 482 -13.00 -10.25 19.84
CA ASP A 482 -14.40 -10.21 19.40
C ASP A 482 -14.53 -10.48 17.90
N GLU A 483 -13.68 -9.84 17.09
CA GLU A 483 -13.63 -10.07 15.67
C GLU A 483 -13.17 -11.50 15.32
N TRP A 484 -12.16 -12.01 16.03
CA TRP A 484 -11.65 -13.37 15.89
C TRP A 484 -12.74 -14.41 16.23
N LEU A 485 -13.45 -14.25 17.34
CA LEU A 485 -14.52 -15.14 17.79
C LEU A 485 -15.70 -15.15 16.82
N SER A 486 -16.03 -13.98 16.26
CA SER A 486 -17.04 -13.85 15.20
C SER A 486 -16.65 -14.63 13.93
N MET A 487 -15.39 -14.55 13.51
CA MET A 487 -14.88 -15.33 12.37
C MET A 487 -14.90 -16.83 12.65
N LYS A 488 -14.42 -17.26 13.83
CA LYS A 488 -14.44 -18.67 14.26
C LYS A 488 -15.85 -19.26 14.16
N ARG A 489 -16.86 -18.55 14.69
CA ARG A 489 -18.28 -18.98 14.60
C ARG A 489 -18.78 -19.08 13.16
N LYS A 490 -18.40 -18.14 12.28
CA LYS A 490 -18.77 -18.18 10.86
C LYS A 490 -18.15 -19.38 10.15
N GLN A 491 -16.89 -19.69 10.42
CA GLN A 491 -16.22 -20.85 9.83
C GLN A 491 -16.87 -22.16 10.31
N THR A 492 -17.07 -22.34 11.62
CA THR A 492 -17.74 -23.54 12.16
C THR A 492 -19.11 -23.76 11.53
N ARG A 493 -19.87 -22.68 11.29
CA ARG A 493 -21.16 -22.78 10.60
C ARG A 493 -21.03 -23.22 9.14
N ARG A 494 -20.01 -22.76 8.41
CA ARG A 494 -19.73 -23.20 7.03
C ARG A 494 -19.37 -24.68 6.99
N GLU A 495 -18.54 -25.15 7.92
CA GLU A 495 -18.15 -26.56 8.04
C GLU A 495 -19.32 -27.48 8.37
N GLN A 496 -20.32 -27.00 9.11
CA GLN A 496 -21.53 -27.76 9.49
C GLN A 496 -22.64 -27.74 8.43
N GLU A 497 -22.58 -26.85 7.44
CA GLU A 497 -23.58 -26.73 6.37
C GLU A 497 -22.95 -27.09 5.00
N PRO A 498 -22.95 -28.37 4.57
CA PRO A 498 -22.34 -28.79 3.30
C PRO A 498 -22.97 -28.14 2.05
N ASP A 499 -24.20 -27.63 2.16
CA ASP A 499 -24.92 -26.88 1.12
C ASP A 499 -24.79 -25.34 1.23
N TYR A 500 -23.95 -24.82 2.13
CA TYR A 500 -23.81 -23.37 2.34
C TYR A 500 -23.44 -22.64 1.04
N PHE A 501 -22.54 -23.23 0.25
CA PHE A 501 -22.12 -22.68 -1.03
C PHE A 501 -23.19 -22.85 -2.11
N SER A 502 -23.83 -24.02 -2.22
CA SER A 502 -24.88 -24.29 -3.23
C SER A 502 -26.08 -23.34 -3.09
N LYS A 503 -26.44 -22.96 -1.85
CA LYS A 503 -27.48 -21.97 -1.56
C LYS A 503 -27.06 -20.52 -1.86
N ASN A 504 -25.78 -20.19 -1.72
CA ASN A 504 -25.24 -18.84 -1.94
C ASN A 504 -24.70 -18.59 -3.36
N THR A 505 -24.61 -19.61 -4.22
CA THR A 505 -24.23 -19.45 -5.64
C THR A 505 -25.19 -18.51 -6.40
N ARG A 506 -26.47 -18.44 -5.99
CA ARG A 506 -27.43 -17.45 -6.54
C ARG A 506 -27.04 -16.00 -6.27
N MET A 507 -26.32 -15.73 -5.17
CA MET A 507 -25.77 -14.40 -4.87
C MET A 507 -24.53 -14.07 -5.72
N ILE A 508 -23.83 -15.10 -6.21
CA ILE A 508 -22.65 -14.99 -7.07
C ILE A 508 -23.08 -14.73 -8.53
N GLU A 509 -24.09 -15.42 -9.04
CA GLU A 509 -24.65 -15.17 -10.39
C GLU A 509 -25.33 -13.80 -10.52
N SER A 510 -26.03 -13.35 -9.47
CA SER A 510 -26.66 -12.02 -9.43
C SER A 510 -25.62 -10.89 -9.38
N LYS A 511 -24.51 -11.06 -8.65
CA LYS A 511 -23.39 -10.09 -8.66
C LYS A 511 -22.62 -10.10 -9.99
N ARG A 512 -22.46 -11.27 -10.64
CA ARG A 512 -21.88 -11.36 -11.99
C ARG A 512 -22.72 -10.57 -13.00
N LYS A 513 -24.06 -10.70 -12.97
CA LYS A 513 -24.98 -9.89 -13.79
C LYS A 513 -24.91 -8.39 -13.48
N PHE A 514 -24.73 -8.02 -12.20
CA PHE A 514 -24.63 -6.62 -11.80
C PHE A 514 -23.31 -5.97 -12.23
N MET A 515 -22.21 -6.72 -12.24
CA MET A 515 -20.90 -6.25 -12.70
C MET A 515 -20.72 -6.32 -14.23
N SER A 516 -21.30 -7.32 -14.91
CA SER A 516 -21.30 -7.39 -16.37
C SER A 516 -22.31 -6.44 -17.02
N GLY A 517 -23.31 -5.97 -16.28
CA GLY A 517 -24.35 -5.04 -16.75
C GLY A 517 -23.94 -3.55 -16.77
N ARG A 518 -22.69 -3.22 -16.41
CA ARG A 518 -22.13 -1.86 -16.52
C ARG A 518 -21.13 -1.68 -17.67
N ALA A 519 -21.10 -2.62 -18.62
CA ALA A 519 -20.62 -2.28 -19.95
C ALA A 519 -21.63 -1.32 -20.59
N SER A 520 -21.24 -0.07 -20.77
CA SER A 520 -21.96 0.92 -21.60
C SER A 520 -22.45 0.26 -22.89
N PRO A 521 -23.73 0.44 -23.29
CA PRO A 521 -24.17 -0.07 -24.57
C PRO A 521 -23.30 0.57 -25.64
N SER A 522 -22.57 -0.27 -26.36
CA SER A 522 -21.83 0.08 -27.56
C SER A 522 -22.70 0.92 -28.47
N ASN A 523 -22.17 2.09 -28.89
CA ASN A 523 -22.68 2.90 -29.99
C ASN A 523 -22.90 2.03 -31.23
N LYS A 524 -24.13 1.52 -31.37
CA LYS A 524 -24.73 1.10 -32.62
C LYS A 524 -26.05 1.85 -32.72
N ASN A 525 -25.95 3.15 -32.99
CA ASN A 525 -27.00 4.03 -33.54
C ASN A 525 -26.45 5.46 -33.75
N ALA A 526 -25.27 5.57 -34.37
CA ALA A 526 -24.70 6.83 -34.82
C ALA A 526 -24.51 6.83 -36.35
N THR A 527 -25.58 6.47 -37.06
CA THR A 527 -25.76 6.68 -38.51
C THR A 527 -27.26 6.66 -38.79
N GLN A 528 -28.00 7.65 -38.30
CA GLN A 528 -29.36 8.02 -38.74
C GLN A 528 -29.90 9.18 -37.89
N LEU A 529 -29.19 10.32 -37.84
CA LEU A 529 -29.75 11.59 -37.32
C LEU A 529 -28.85 12.77 -37.75
N GLU A 530 -28.52 12.81 -39.04
CA GLU A 530 -27.99 14.00 -39.70
C GLU A 530 -28.68 14.19 -41.06
N THR A 531 -30.01 14.25 -41.06
CA THR A 531 -30.78 14.85 -42.15
C THR A 531 -32.14 15.24 -41.59
N ASN A 532 -32.32 16.54 -41.34
CA ASN A 532 -33.60 17.28 -41.22
C ASN A 532 -33.63 18.23 -40.02
N THR A 533 -32.84 19.29 -40.08
CA THR A 533 -33.20 20.63 -39.55
C THR A 533 -32.23 21.67 -40.09
N SER A 534 -32.22 21.80 -41.41
CA SER A 534 -31.68 22.96 -42.12
C SER A 534 -32.53 23.17 -43.36
N ARG A 535 -33.71 23.78 -43.17
CA ARG A 535 -34.52 24.52 -44.15
C ARG A 535 -35.89 24.78 -43.55
N ASN A 536 -36.06 25.98 -42.99
CA ASN A 536 -37.25 26.81 -43.14
C ASN A 536 -37.10 28.07 -42.29
N ILE A 537 -36.30 29.03 -42.78
CA ILE A 537 -36.63 30.45 -42.66
C ILE A 537 -36.35 31.08 -44.04
N ALA A 538 -37.44 31.58 -44.64
CA ALA A 538 -37.54 32.49 -45.78
C ALA A 538 -37.12 31.96 -47.16
N SER A 539 -37.90 32.10 -48.24
CA SER A 539 -39.24 32.64 -48.50
C SER A 539 -39.53 32.35 -49.99
N SER A 540 -40.77 32.51 -50.45
CA SER A 540 -41.11 32.79 -51.87
C SER A 540 -40.66 31.78 -52.95
N GLN A 541 -41.64 30.98 -53.38
CA GLN A 541 -41.95 30.51 -54.74
C GLN A 541 -40.94 30.84 -55.87
N GLN A 542 -40.31 29.80 -56.44
CA GLN A 542 -40.65 29.23 -57.77
C GLN A 542 -39.79 27.99 -58.05
#